data_AF-A0A3D5FUM7-F1
#
_entry.id   AF-A0A3D5FUM7-F1
#
_cell.length_a   1.000
_cell.length_b   1.000
_cell.length_c   1.000
_cell.angle_alpha   90.00
_cell.angle_beta   90.00
_cell.angle_gamma   90.00
#
_symmetry.space_group_name_H-M   'P 1'
#
loop_
_entity.id
_entity.type
_entity.pdbx_description
1 polymer ?
#
loop_
_entity_poly.entity_id
_entity_poly.type
_entity_poly.pdbx_seq_one_letter_code
_entity_poly.pdbx_strand_id
1 'polypeptide(L)' 'MVTFAIDGMTNSEVHKRLWDEHSIAAKVAQGTYVYTEVQGELGESYNCLRFSTHIYNDETQVDQLAEALTSILA' A
#
# COMPACT_ATOMS: atom_id res chain seq x y z
N MET A 1 8.05 2.37 -8.83
CA MET A 1 7.35 1.47 -7.88
C MET A 1 7.74 1.89 -6.48
N VAL A 2 6.75 2.05 -5.60
CA VAL A 2 6.96 2.49 -4.20
C VAL A 2 6.21 1.54 -3.28
N THR A 3 6.81 1.25 -2.12
CA THR A 3 6.20 0.46 -1.04
C THR A 3 6.29 1.28 0.23
N PHE A 4 5.19 1.40 0.97
CA PHE A 4 5.18 2.09 2.27
C PHE A 4 4.44 1.27 3.32
N ALA A 5 4.86 1.45 4.57
CA ALA A 5 4.17 0.93 5.73
C ALA A 5 2.96 1.81 6.06
N ILE A 6 1.88 1.17 6.46
CA ILE A 6 0.66 1.78 6.96
C ILE A 6 0.71 1.74 8.48
N ASP A 7 0.37 2.85 9.10
CA ASP A 7 0.14 2.95 10.55
C ASP A 7 -1.35 3.21 10.81
N GLY A 8 -1.85 2.76 11.96
CA GLY A 8 -3.23 2.99 12.41
C GLY A 8 -4.34 2.14 11.75
N MET A 9 -4.08 1.42 10.65
CA MET A 9 -5.05 0.54 9.98
C MET A 9 -4.35 -0.65 9.32
N THR A 10 -5.04 -1.78 9.11
CA THR A 10 -4.44 -2.90 8.37
C THR A 10 -4.34 -2.60 6.87
N ASN A 11 -3.29 -3.09 6.22
CA ASN A 11 -3.06 -2.92 4.78
C ASN A 11 -4.19 -3.48 3.93
N SER A 12 -4.91 -4.50 4.43
CA SER A 12 -6.01 -5.15 3.75
C SER A 12 -7.26 -4.28 3.77
N GLU A 13 -7.51 -3.57 4.87
CA GLU A 13 -8.59 -2.57 4.95
C GLU A 13 -8.32 -1.39 4.04
N VAL A 14 -7.11 -0.82 4.08
CA VAL A 14 -6.72 0.30 3.19
C VAL A 14 -6.80 -0.14 1.72
N HIS A 15 -6.31 -1.33 1.39
CA HIS A 15 -6.43 -1.91 0.03
C HIS A 15 -7.88 -2.02 -0.42
N LYS A 16 -8.76 -2.52 0.45
CA LYS A 16 -10.19 -2.65 0.16
C LYS A 16 -10.83 -1.29 -0.10
N ARG A 17 -10.56 -0.30 0.75
CA ARG A 17 -11.10 1.06 0.60
C ARG A 17 -10.60 1.76 -0.67
N LEU A 18 -9.32 1.61 -1.02
CA LEU A 18 -8.78 2.12 -2.28
C LEU A 18 -9.54 1.57 -3.50
N TRP A 19 -9.90 0.29 -3.48
CA TRP A 19 -10.66 -0.32 -4.56
C TRP A 19 -12.13 0.11 -4.55
N ASP A 20 -12.82 -0.06 -3.42
CA ASP A 20 -14.26 0.13 -3.29
C ASP A 20 -14.67 1.62 -3.41
N GLU A 21 -13.88 2.54 -2.85
CA GLU A 21 -14.22 3.97 -2.78
C GLU A 21 -13.59 4.78 -3.93
N HIS A 22 -12.41 4.39 -4.39
CA HIS A 22 -11.62 5.19 -5.34
C HIS A 22 -11.28 4.46 -6.66
N SER A 23 -11.66 3.18 -6.82
CA SER A 23 -11.30 2.36 -8.00
C SER A 23 -9.78 2.30 -8.27
N ILE A 24 -8.96 2.41 -7.21
CA ILE A 24 -7.50 2.36 -7.29
C ILE A 24 -7.02 0.94 -7.03
N ALA A 25 -6.34 0.37 -8.02
CA ALA A 25 -5.72 -0.95 -7.89
C ALA A 25 -4.37 -0.84 -7.15
N ALA A 26 -4.32 -1.37 -5.94
CA ALA A 26 -3.08 -1.51 -5.16
C ALA A 26 -2.71 -2.98 -4.96
N LYS A 27 -1.53 -3.24 -4.39
CA LYS A 27 -1.15 -4.60 -3.97
C LYS A 27 -0.77 -4.59 -2.50
N VAL A 28 -1.36 -5.50 -1.73
CA VAL A 28 -0.86 -5.83 -0.39
C VAL A 28 0.53 -6.43 -0.55
N ALA A 29 1.53 -5.79 0.06
CA ALA A 29 2.89 -6.29 0.04
C ALA A 29 3.03 -7.31 1.17
N GLN A 30 2.85 -8.59 0.88
CA GLN A 30 3.28 -9.65 1.81
C GLN A 30 4.81 -9.67 1.83
N GLY A 31 5.40 -9.63 3.01
CA GLY A 31 6.83 -9.50 3.30
C GLY A 31 7.75 -10.49 2.56
N THR A 32 7.96 -10.28 1.26
CA THR A 32 8.74 -11.15 0.39
C THR A 32 9.91 -10.43 -0.28
N TYR A 33 10.25 -9.22 0.17
CA TYR A 33 11.44 -8.52 -0.35
C TYR A 33 12.63 -8.46 0.62
N VAL A 34 12.52 -9.02 1.84
CA VAL A 34 13.70 -9.22 2.70
C VAL A 34 13.62 -10.58 3.38
N TYR A 35 14.37 -11.55 2.85
CA TYR A 35 14.70 -12.77 3.58
C TYR A 35 15.76 -12.37 4.63
N THR A 36 15.37 -12.25 5.91
CA THR A 36 16.33 -12.07 7.01
C THR A 36 16.12 -13.18 8.03
N GLU A 37 17.20 -13.64 8.65
CA GLU A 37 17.20 -14.74 9.62
C GLU A 37 16.34 -14.47 10.87
N VAL A 38 15.88 -13.22 11.05
CA VAL A 38 15.17 -12.72 12.24
C VAL A 38 13.65 -12.61 12.03
N GLN A 39 13.11 -13.19 10.94
CA GLN A 39 11.69 -13.11 10.57
C GLN A 39 10.73 -13.56 11.69
N GLY A 40 11.16 -14.44 12.59
CA GLY A 40 10.36 -14.93 13.71
C GLY A 40 10.18 -13.95 14.88
N GLU A 41 10.96 -12.86 14.95
CA GLU A 41 10.89 -11.86 16.03
C GLU A 41 10.06 -10.63 15.65
N LEU A 42 9.70 -10.48 14.38
CA LEU A 42 8.86 -9.39 13.87
C LEU A 42 7.40 -9.81 13.94
N GLY A 43 6.77 -9.58 15.09
CA GLY A 43 5.41 -10.03 15.44
C GLY A 43 4.29 -9.63 14.46
N GLU A 44 4.55 -8.72 13.52
CA GLU A 44 3.65 -8.35 12.43
C GLU A 44 4.49 -8.09 11.18
N SER A 45 4.54 -9.05 10.27
CA SER A 45 5.35 -8.91 9.05
C SER A 45 4.76 -7.83 8.13
N TYR A 46 5.22 -6.60 8.33
CA TYR A 46 5.18 -5.44 7.43
C TYR A 46 3.80 -5.10 6.87
N ASN A 47 3.01 -4.38 7.65
CA ASN A 47 1.72 -3.78 7.29
C ASN A 47 1.84 -2.79 6.09
N CYS A 48 2.18 -3.27 4.90
CA CYS A 48 2.63 -2.44 3.78
C CYS A 48 1.76 -2.56 2.54
N LEU A 49 1.71 -1.47 1.76
CA LEU A 49 1.10 -1.43 0.44
C LEU A 49 2.13 -1.07 -0.63
N ARG A 50 1.97 -1.68 -1.82
CA ARG A 50 2.81 -1.46 -2.99
C ARG A 50 2.01 -0.83 -4.12
N PHE A 51 2.57 0.24 -4.66
CA PHE A 51 2.03 0.97 -5.80
C PHE A 51 3.03 0.93 -6.95
N SER A 52 2.52 0.53 -8.11
CA SER A 52 3.29 0.38 -9.33
C SER A 52 2.66 1.24 -10.40
N THR A 53 3.45 2.14 -10.98
CA THR A 53 3.08 2.88 -12.19
C THR A 53 3.60 2.15 -13.41
N HIS A 54 2.99 2.42 -14.55
CA HIS A 54 3.37 2.00 -15.89
C HIS A 54 3.55 3.25 -16.77
N ILE A 55 4.09 3.10 -17.97
CA ILE A 55 4.27 4.20 -18.93
C ILE A 55 2.94 4.86 -19.38
N TYR A 56 1.81 4.26 -19.04
CA TYR A 56 0.48 4.81 -19.34
C TYR A 56 -0.13 5.57 -18.16
N ASN A 57 0.58 5.64 -17.04
CA ASN A 57 0.15 6.45 -15.93
C ASN A 57 0.68 7.88 -16.07
N ASP A 58 -0.13 8.84 -15.65
CA ASP A 58 0.25 10.25 -15.56
C ASP A 58 0.24 10.75 -14.11
N GLU A 59 0.67 12.01 -13.94
CA GLU A 59 0.77 12.66 -12.62
C GLU A 59 -0.58 12.79 -11.94
N THR A 60 -1.68 12.99 -12.69
CA THR A 60 -3.03 13.09 -12.15
C THR A 60 -3.42 11.84 -11.37
N GLN A 61 -3.03 10.66 -11.84
CA GLN A 61 -3.31 9.40 -11.15
C GLN A 61 -2.49 9.23 -9.87
N VAL A 62 -1.30 9.85 -9.80
CA VAL A 62 -0.50 9.89 -8.58
C VAL A 62 -1.12 10.83 -7.57
N ASP A 63 -1.62 11.99 -8.01
CA ASP A 63 -2.35 12.94 -7.17
C ASP A 63 -3.63 12.31 -6.60
N GLN A 64 -4.42 11.63 -7.44
CA GLN A 64 -5.62 10.90 -7.01
C GLN A 64 -5.30 9.84 -5.95
N LEU A 65 -4.17 9.14 -6.09
CA LEU A 65 -3.70 8.20 -5.08
C LEU A 65 -3.37 8.89 -3.76
N ALA A 66 -2.66 10.02 -3.80
CA ALA A 66 -2.30 10.78 -2.60
C ALA A 66 -3.53 11.32 -1.87
N GLU A 67 -4.51 11.85 -2.62
CA GLU A 67 -5.79 12.32 -2.07
C GLU A 67 -6.59 11.18 -1.43
N ALA A 68 -6.71 10.04 -2.11
CA ALA A 68 -7.40 8.87 -1.58
C ALA A 68 -6.77 8.36 -0.29
N LEU A 69 -5.43 8.25 -0.24
CA LEU A 69 -4.72 7.84 0.97
C LEU A 69 -4.92 8.83 2.12
N THR A 70 -4.91 10.12 1.83
CA THR A 70 -5.20 11.17 2.82
C THR A 70 -6.62 11.02 3.38
N SER A 71 -7.60 10.77 2.52
CA SER A 71 -9.00 10.56 2.95
C SER A 71 -9.20 9.26 3.73
N ILE A 72 -8.41 8.23 3.47
CA ILE A 72 -8.54 6.93 4.14
C ILE A 72 -7.85 6.91 5.50
N LEU A 73 -6.70 7.58 5.62
CA LEU A 73 -5.80 7.53 6.78
C LEU A 73 -5.92 8.72 7.74
N ALA A 74 -6.68 9.77 7.38
CA ALA A 74 -7.03 10.88 8.28
C ALA A 74 -7.97 10.43 9.41
#